data_AF-S2JSR8-F1
#
_entry.id   AF-S2JSR8-F1
#
_cell.length_a   1.000
_cell.length_b   1.000
_cell.length_c   1.000
_cell.angle_alpha   90.00
_cell.angle_beta   90.00
_cell.angle_gamma   90.00
#
_symmetry.space_group_name_H-M   'P 1'
#
loop_
_entity.id
_entity.type
_entity.pdbx_description
1 polymer ?
#
loop_
_entity_poly.entity_id
_entity_poly.type
_entity_poly.pdbx_seq_one_letter_code
_entity_poly.pdbx_strand_id
1 'polypeptide(L)'
;MALSRHKLSGPYNLDPSNENLDSVMHDLEVKIHQERSTEMYNVCIDDQKAFVYFRKIKLLSVAVAGRRTGIIVERIARTWAKRLDNDPNWDIFEKENNKVNRPKAQLREEHKHRSSEFFDEYPQAT
;
A
#
# COMPACT_ATOMS: atom_id res chain seq x y z
N MET A 1 1.73 6.52 25.19
CA MET A 1 2.71 7.12 24.24
C MET A 1 2.35 6.64 22.84
N ALA A 2 1.70 7.50 22.05
CA ALA A 2 1.34 7.17 20.68
C ALA A 2 2.58 7.35 19.80
N LEU A 3 3.07 6.26 19.20
CA LEU A 3 4.10 6.32 18.16
C LEU A 3 3.53 7.15 17.01
N SER A 4 4.06 8.38 16.88
CA SER A 4 3.76 9.26 15.78
C SER A 4 4.09 8.52 14.50
N ARG A 5 3.05 8.14 13.75
CA ARG A 5 3.19 7.62 12.39
C ARG A 5 3.83 8.74 11.60
N HIS A 6 5.14 8.70 11.42
CA HIS A 6 5.82 9.51 10.43
C HIS A 6 5.12 9.21 9.10
N LYS A 7 4.25 10.13 8.68
CA LYS A 7 3.75 10.19 7.32
C LYS A 7 4.98 10.41 6.46
N LEU A 8 5.55 9.33 5.94
CA LEU A 8 6.44 9.36 4.80
C LEU A 8 5.56 9.64 3.56
N SER A 9 4.98 10.85 3.57
CA SER A 9 4.10 11.42 2.57
C SER A 9 4.97 12.22 1.62
N GLY A 10 5.66 11.52 0.76
CA GLY A 10 6.35 12.08 -0.40
C GLY A 10 6.53 10.98 -1.44
N PRO A 11 6.43 11.29 -2.74
CA PRO A 11 6.83 10.34 -3.76
C PRO A 11 8.32 10.07 -3.54
N TYR A 12 8.66 8.86 -3.11
CA TYR A 12 10.05 8.41 -3.18
C TYR A 12 10.41 8.42 -4.66
N ASN A 13 11.20 9.41 -5.07
CA ASN A 13 11.75 9.46 -6.41
C ASN A 13 12.61 8.21 -6.59
N LEU A 14 12.10 7.22 -7.32
CA LEU A 14 12.84 6.04 -7.78
C LEU A 14 13.81 6.41 -8.90
N ASP A 15 14.35 7.62 -8.86
CA ASP A 15 15.32 8.13 -9.80
C ASP A 15 16.66 7.41 -9.54
N PRO A 16 17.15 6.57 -10.47
CA PRO A 16 18.44 5.91 -10.30
C PRO A 16 19.61 6.88 -10.14
N SER A 17 19.45 8.16 -10.51
CA SER A 17 20.45 9.21 -10.32
C SER A 17 20.44 9.81 -8.90
N ASN A 18 19.50 9.44 -8.05
CA ASN A 18 19.48 9.86 -6.65
C ASN A 18 20.48 9.07 -5.81
N GLU A 19 21.57 9.72 -5.39
CA GLU A 19 22.64 9.13 -4.57
C GLU A 19 22.15 8.55 -3.23
N ASN A 20 21.04 9.06 -2.71
CA ASN A 20 20.46 8.60 -1.44
C ASN A 20 19.46 7.46 -1.61
N LEU A 21 19.14 7.04 -2.84
CA LEU A 21 18.12 6.03 -3.12
C LEU A 21 18.43 4.71 -2.41
N ASP A 22 19.69 4.27 -2.46
CA ASP A 22 20.12 3.01 -1.85
C ASP A 22 19.95 3.04 -0.32
N SER A 23 20.30 4.16 0.33
CA SER A 23 20.15 4.34 1.78
C SER A 23 18.67 4.34 2.18
N VAL A 24 17.85 5.10 1.45
CA VAL A 24 16.39 5.18 1.72
C VAL A 24 15.73 3.82 1.56
N MET A 25 16.12 3.04 0.55
CA MET A 25 15.57 1.71 0.33
C MET A 25 16.06 0.70 1.36
N HIS A 26 17.29 0.87 1.88
CA HIS A 26 17.78 0.07 2.99
C HIS A 26 16.98 0.33 4.27
N ASP A 27 16.76 1.61 4.63
CA ASP A 27 15.93 1.98 5.78
C ASP A 27 14.50 1.43 5.64
N LEU A 28 13.96 1.43 4.42
CA LEU A 28 12.65 0.90 4.12
C LEU A 28 12.58 -0.64 4.19
N GLU A 29 13.61 -1.35 3.74
CA GLU A 29 13.76 -2.80 3.94
C GLU A 29 13.82 -3.14 5.43
N VAL A 30 14.62 -2.42 6.22
CA VAL A 30 14.70 -2.57 7.68
C VAL A 30 13.33 -2.32 8.32
N LYS A 31 12.64 -1.25 7.94
CA LYS A 31 11.30 -0.91 8.43
C LYS A 31 10.29 -2.03 8.15
N ILE A 32 10.26 -2.56 6.92
CA ILE A 32 9.37 -3.68 6.53
C ILE A 32 9.62 -4.91 7.42
N HIS A 33 10.89 -5.19 7.74
CA HIS A 33 11.26 -6.31 8.62
C HIS A 33 10.93 -6.04 10.09
N GLN A 34 11.01 -4.79 10.56
CA GLN A 34 10.74 -4.38 11.94
C GLN A 34 9.22 -4.33 12.25
N GLU A 35 8.40 -3.82 11.33
CA GLU A 35 6.96 -3.57 11.53
C GLU A 35 6.09 -4.83 11.48
N ARG A 36 6.69 -5.99 11.20
CA ARG A 36 5.98 -7.27 11.03
C ARG A 36 5.44 -7.93 12.30
N SER A 37 5.21 -7.13 13.34
CA SER A 37 4.78 -7.61 14.64
C SER A 37 3.31 -8.08 14.72
N THR A 38 2.38 -7.83 13.77
CA THR A 38 0.98 -8.31 14.02
C THR A 38 -0.02 -8.51 12.88
N GLU A 39 0.21 -8.15 11.61
CA GLU A 39 -0.83 -8.37 10.57
C GLU A 39 -0.25 -8.93 9.26
N MET A 40 -0.25 -10.26 9.12
CA MET A 40 0.35 -11.00 8.01
C MET A 40 -0.32 -10.82 6.63
N TYR A 41 -1.45 -10.10 6.55
CA TYR A 41 -2.29 -10.06 5.35
C TYR A 41 -2.37 -8.70 4.66
N ASN A 42 -1.82 -7.65 5.26
CA ASN A 42 -1.89 -6.31 4.70
C ASN A 42 -0.59 -6.00 3.96
N VAL A 43 -0.62 -6.18 2.63
CA VAL A 43 0.44 -5.68 1.76
C VAL A 43 0.49 -4.16 1.85
N CYS A 44 1.63 -3.62 2.27
CA CYS A 44 1.84 -2.17 2.38
C CYS A 44 2.33 -1.56 1.05
N ILE A 45 2.13 -0.25 0.91
CA ILE A 45 2.70 0.55 -0.19
C ILE A 45 4.24 0.51 -0.15
N ASP A 46 4.83 0.45 1.05
CA ASP A 46 6.27 0.37 1.22
C ASP A 46 6.82 -0.95 0.62
N ASP A 47 6.13 -2.08 0.85
CA ASP A 47 6.47 -3.38 0.23
C ASP A 47 6.47 -3.29 -1.31
N GLN A 48 5.52 -2.55 -1.89
CA GLN A 48 5.40 -2.35 -3.34
C GLN A 48 6.56 -1.53 -3.89
N LYS A 49 6.90 -0.43 -3.21
CA LYS A 49 8.00 0.46 -3.59
C LYS A 49 9.34 -0.25 -3.56
N ALA A 50 9.64 -0.94 -2.47
CA ALA A 50 10.86 -1.75 -2.37
C ALA A 50 10.93 -2.79 -3.49
N PHE A 51 9.79 -3.38 -3.87
CA PHE A 51 9.76 -4.45 -4.86
C PHE A 51 10.10 -3.91 -6.25
N VAL A 52 9.54 -2.74 -6.60
CA VAL A 52 9.84 -2.07 -7.87
C VAL A 52 11.31 -1.62 -7.92
N TYR A 53 11.84 -1.05 -6.83
CA TYR A 53 13.26 -0.72 -6.74
C TYR A 53 14.15 -1.95 -6.97
N PHE A 54 13.88 -3.05 -6.27
CA PHE A 54 14.65 -4.29 -6.46
C PHE A 54 14.55 -4.86 -7.87
N ARG A 55 13.39 -4.74 -8.53
CA ARG A 55 13.19 -5.24 -9.90
C ARG A 55 13.79 -4.36 -10.98
N LYS A 56 13.63 -3.04 -10.91
CA LYS A 56 14.06 -2.13 -11.98
C LYS A 56 15.47 -1.59 -11.80
N ILE A 57 15.87 -1.33 -10.56
CA ILE A 57 17.14 -0.67 -10.27
C ILE A 57 18.21 -1.73 -9.95
N LYS A 58 17.91 -2.64 -9.01
CA LYS A 58 18.85 -3.71 -8.63
C LYS A 58 18.76 -4.96 -9.51
N LEU A 59 17.80 -5.01 -10.44
CA LEU A 59 17.60 -6.11 -11.40
C LEU A 59 17.51 -7.50 -10.77
N LEU A 60 16.98 -7.58 -9.54
CA LEU A 60 16.85 -8.83 -8.81
C LEU A 60 15.77 -9.73 -9.41
N SER A 61 15.92 -11.04 -9.23
CA SER A 61 14.87 -11.99 -9.59
C SER A 61 13.63 -11.77 -8.73
N VAL A 62 12.45 -12.12 -9.28
CA VAL A 62 11.16 -11.98 -8.58
C VAL A 62 11.18 -12.65 -7.20
N ALA A 63 11.81 -13.82 -7.10
CA ALA A 63 11.94 -14.56 -5.85
C ALA A 63 12.82 -13.82 -4.82
N VAL A 64 13.93 -13.23 -5.25
CA VAL A 64 14.84 -12.49 -4.35
C VAL A 64 14.21 -11.15 -3.94
N ALA A 65 13.63 -10.42 -4.89
CA ALA A 65 12.93 -9.16 -4.62
C ALA A 65 11.78 -9.38 -3.64
N GLY A 66 10.95 -10.42 -3.86
CA GLY A 66 9.85 -10.75 -2.97
C GLY A 66 10.29 -11.09 -1.54
N ARG A 67 11.40 -11.82 -1.38
CA ARG A 67 11.95 -12.12 -0.04
C ARG A 67 12.40 -10.87 0.69
N ARG A 68 13.08 -9.94 0.01
CA ARG A 68 13.58 -8.68 0.59
C ARG A 68 12.48 -7.70 0.94
N THR A 69 11.40 -7.67 0.17
CA THR A 69 10.22 -6.87 0.51
C THR A 69 9.28 -7.56 1.48
N GLY A 70 9.75 -8.65 2.08
CA GLY A 70 8.95 -9.49 2.95
C GLY A 70 7.79 -10.19 2.27
N ILE A 71 7.43 -9.99 1.00
CA ILE A 71 6.24 -10.60 0.37
C ILE A 71 6.28 -12.14 0.55
N ILE A 72 5.49 -12.64 1.51
CA ILE A 72 5.48 -14.06 1.91
C ILE A 72 4.80 -14.89 0.82
N VAL A 73 3.81 -14.29 0.16
CA VAL A 73 3.01 -14.96 -0.85
C VAL A 73 3.64 -14.73 -2.23
N GLU A 74 4.37 -15.74 -2.72
CA GLU A 74 5.01 -15.72 -4.04
C GLU A 74 4.04 -15.31 -5.17
N ARG A 75 2.76 -15.68 -5.06
CA ARG A 75 1.69 -15.27 -5.99
C ARG A 75 1.58 -13.75 -6.13
N ILE A 76 1.77 -13.00 -5.05
CA ILE A 76 1.71 -11.53 -5.06
C ILE A 76 2.93 -10.96 -5.80
N ALA A 77 4.13 -11.44 -5.48
CA ALA A 77 5.36 -11.03 -6.17
C ALA A 77 5.30 -11.31 -7.68
N ARG A 78 4.81 -12.49 -8.09
CA ARG A 78 4.59 -12.84 -9.50
C ARG A 78 3.55 -11.93 -10.17
N THR A 79 2.48 -11.59 -9.46
CA THR A 79 1.43 -10.68 -9.98
C THR A 79 1.99 -9.29 -10.22
N TRP A 80 2.84 -8.79 -9.32
CA TRP A 80 3.48 -7.48 -9.49
C TRP A 80 4.54 -7.49 -10.57
N ALA A 81 5.32 -8.56 -10.68
CA ALA A 81 6.24 -8.72 -11.80
C ALA A 81 5.50 -8.63 -13.14
N LYS A 82 4.41 -9.38 -13.30
CA LYS A 82 3.56 -9.29 -14.51
C LYS A 82 3.01 -7.89 -14.77
N ARG A 83 2.59 -7.18 -13.73
CA ARG A 83 2.11 -5.79 -13.87
C ARG A 83 3.24 -4.86 -14.31
N LEU A 84 4.42 -5.01 -13.74
CA LEU A 84 5.59 -4.21 -14.06
C LEU A 84 6.10 -4.48 -15.48
N ASP A 85 5.98 -5.73 -15.94
CA ASP A 85 6.34 -6.13 -17.31
C ASP A 85 5.35 -5.55 -18.33
N ASN A 86 4.05 -5.51 -17.98
CA ASN A 86 3.00 -4.92 -18.83
C ASN A 86 3.01 -3.38 -18.81
N ASP A 87 3.33 -2.79 -17.66
CA ASP A 87 3.41 -1.35 -17.45
C ASP A 87 4.72 -1.01 -16.71
N PRO A 88 5.79 -0.70 -17.45
CA PRO A 88 7.06 -0.28 -16.88
C PRO A 88 7.00 1.07 -16.18
N ASN A 89 5.90 1.82 -16.25
CA ASN A 89 5.69 3.03 -15.48
C ASN A 89 4.61 2.83 -14.41
N TRP A 90 4.26 1.57 -14.10
CA TRP A 90 3.17 1.24 -13.18
C TRP A 90 3.26 2.07 -11.91
N ASP A 91 2.31 3.00 -11.80
CA ASP A 91 2.23 3.92 -10.70
C ASP A 91 1.69 3.16 -9.48
N ILE A 92 2.58 2.78 -8.58
CA ILE A 92 2.21 2.18 -7.29
C ILE A 92 1.25 3.11 -6.51
N PHE A 93 1.32 4.43 -6.76
CA PHE A 93 0.48 5.44 -6.13
C PHE A 93 -0.92 5.55 -6.74
N GLU A 94 -1.23 4.91 -7.88
CA GLU A 94 -2.60 4.93 -8.45
C GLU A 94 -3.62 4.38 -7.44
N LYS A 95 -3.23 3.41 -6.61
CA LYS A 95 -4.12 2.85 -5.58
C LYS A 95 -4.37 3.82 -4.43
N GLU A 96 -3.42 4.72 -4.16
CA GLU A 96 -3.55 5.81 -3.19
C GLU A 96 -4.43 6.92 -3.77
N ASN A 97 -4.19 7.30 -5.03
CA ASN A 97 -5.00 8.30 -5.73
C ASN A 97 -6.45 7.83 -5.97
N ASN A 98 -6.66 6.53 -6.22
CA ASN A 98 -8.00 5.95 -6.32
C ASN A 98 -8.75 5.94 -4.99
N LYS A 99 -8.09 5.98 -3.82
CA LYS A 99 -8.78 6.18 -2.53
C LYS A 99 -9.19 7.63 -2.33
N VAL A 100 -8.37 8.57 -2.78
CA VAL A 100 -8.66 10.01 -2.72
C VAL A 100 -9.77 10.40 -3.69
N ASN A 101 -9.79 9.80 -4.88
CA ASN A 101 -10.80 10.00 -5.93
C ASN A 101 -12.00 9.05 -5.83
N ARG A 102 -12.05 8.17 -4.80
CA ARG A 102 -13.23 7.33 -4.60
C ARG A 102 -14.36 8.21 -4.09
N PRO A 103 -15.54 8.21 -4.75
CA PRO A 103 -16.71 8.84 -4.15
C PRO A 103 -16.90 8.26 -2.75
N LYS A 104 -17.06 9.15 -1.76
CA LYS A 104 -17.28 8.76 -0.36
C LYS A 104 -18.38 7.70 -0.35
N ALA A 105 -18.17 6.59 0.36
CA ALA A 105 -19.20 5.55 0.45
C ALA A 105 -20.46 6.19 1.07
N GLN A 106 -21.43 6.52 0.22
CA GLN A 106 -22.70 7.08 0.62
C GLN A 106 -23.69 5.92 0.68
N LEU A 107 -24.43 5.84 1.80
CA LEU A 107 -25.64 5.03 1.84
C LEU A 107 -26.54 5.47 0.67
N ARG A 108 -27.08 4.51 -0.07
CA ARG A 108 -28.11 4.80 -1.08
C ARG A 108 -29.27 5.51 -0.37
N GLU A 109 -29.93 6.45 -1.05
CA GLU A 109 -31.00 7.28 -0.45
C GLU A 109 -32.08 6.45 0.24
N GLU A 110 -32.44 5.30 -0.33
CA GLU A 110 -33.40 4.34 0.23
C GLU A 110 -33.01 3.86 1.64
N HIS A 111 -31.71 3.67 1.89
CA HIS A 111 -31.21 3.23 3.20
C HIS A 111 -31.14 4.39 4.20
N LYS A 112 -31.04 5.65 3.74
CA LYS A 112 -31.08 6.81 4.62
C LYS A 112 -32.48 7.03 5.19
N HIS A 113 -33.50 6.96 4.34
CA HIS A 113 -34.91 7.12 4.75
C HIS A 113 -35.30 6.04 5.75
N ARG A 114 -34.96 4.77 5.47
CA ARG A 114 -35.23 3.67 6.40
C ARG A 114 -34.53 3.83 7.75
N SER A 115 -33.31 4.37 7.77
CA SER A 115 -32.63 4.66 9.03
C SER A 115 -33.31 5.77 9.81
N SER A 116 -33.78 6.84 9.15
CA SER A 116 -34.55 7.91 9.81
C SER A 116 -35.86 7.38 10.39
N GLU A 117 -36.65 6.65 9.59
CA GLU A 117 -37.91 6.05 10.03
C GLU A 117 -37.73 5.09 11.20
N PHE A 118 -36.65 4.31 11.21
CA PHE A 118 -36.34 3.38 12.30
C PHE A 118 -36.08 4.10 13.63
N PHE A 119 -35.40 5.24 13.62
CA PHE A 119 -35.15 6.02 14.85
C PHE A 119 -36.40 6.80 15.30
N ASP A 120 -37.27 7.18 14.36
CA ASP A 120 -38.57 7.78 14.68
C ASP A 120 -39.53 6.73 15.29
N GLU A 121 -39.49 5.48 14.82
CA GLU A 121 -40.33 4.38 15.31
C GLU A 121 -39.81 3.77 16.63
N TYR A 122 -38.49 3.76 16.84
CA TYR A 122 -37.84 3.18 18.01
C TYR A 122 -36.82 4.15 18.64
N PRO A 123 -37.29 5.23 19.32
CA PRO A 123 -36.40 6.22 19.94
C PRO A 123 -35.50 5.65 21.04
N GLN A 124 -35.82 4.48 21.60
CA GLN A 124 -34.99 3.74 22.56
C GLN A 124 -33.82 2.96 21.94
N ALA A 125 -33.65 2.99 20.61
CA ALA A 125 -32.59 2.26 19.92
C ALA A 125 -31.21 2.95 19.95
N THR A 126 -31.03 3.94 20.82
CA THR A 126 -29.76 4.66 21.08
C THR A 126 -29.11 4.15 22.35
#